data_AF-A0A655YFJ3-F1
#
_entry.id   AF-A0A655YFJ3-F1
#
_cell.length_a   1.000
_cell.length_b   1.000
_cell.length_c   1.000
_cell.angle_alpha   90.00
_cell.angle_beta   90.00
_cell.angle_gamma   90.00
#
_symmetry.space_group_name_H-M   'P 1'
#
loop_
_entity.id
_entity.type
_entity.pdbx_description
1 polymer ?
#
loop_
_entity_poly.entity_id
_entity_poly.type
_entity_poly.pdbx_seq_one_letter_code
_entity_poly.pdbx_strand_id
1 'polypeptide(L)' 'MFNHFERGYDLYLNLLSDPQFQAQPFAATAWIYRLAIVAALRAEDEAQARLWLEAMQQADAQHPDTQQAQALLSQG' A
#
# COMPACT_ATOMS: atom_id res chain seq x y z
N MET A 1 20.66 -15.39 1.12
CA MET A 1 20.57 -14.42 2.23
C MET A 1 19.10 -14.30 2.60
N PHE A 2 18.72 -14.51 3.87
CA PHE A 2 17.33 -14.40 4.30
C PHE A 2 16.99 -12.91 4.50
N ASN A 3 16.39 -12.28 3.49
CA ASN A 3 15.92 -10.90 3.58
C ASN A 3 14.67 -10.86 4.46
N HIS A 4 14.81 -10.42 5.71
CA HIS A 4 13.67 -10.17 6.59
C HIS A 4 12.71 -9.10 6.02
N PHE A 5 13.17 -8.31 5.05
CA PHE A 5 12.41 -7.26 4.35
C PHE A 5 11.39 -7.82 3.34
N GLU A 6 11.72 -8.89 2.62
CA GLU A 6 10.80 -9.54 1.65
C GLU A 6 9.54 -10.06 2.36
N ARG A 7 9.71 -10.66 3.55
CA ARG A 7 8.58 -11.10 4.37
C ARG A 7 7.63 -9.97 4.76
N GLY A 8 8.12 -8.75 4.95
CA GLY A 8 7.27 -7.60 5.25
C GLY A 8 6.34 -7.26 4.10
N TYR A 9 6.84 -7.37 2.86
CA TYR A 9 6.07 -7.12 1.65
C TYR A 9 5.02 -8.22 1.39
N ASP A 10 5.41 -9.49 1.50
CA ASP A 10 4.47 -10.63 1.38
C ASP A 10 3.29 -10.55 2.36
N LEU A 11 3.52 -10.06 3.59
CA LEU A 11 2.44 -9.87 4.55
C LEU A 11 1.40 -8.86 4.06
N TYR A 12 1.84 -7.76 3.44
CA TYR A 12 0.93 -6.77 2.87
C TYR A 12 0.19 -7.30 1.63
N LEU A 13 0.85 -8.08 0.78
CA LEU A 13 0.20 -8.74 -0.37
C LEU A 13 -0.99 -9.61 0.08
N ASN A 14 -0.77 -10.43 1.12
CA ASN A 14 -1.81 -11.28 1.67
C ASN A 14 -2.91 -10.47 2.37
N LEU A 15 -2.54 -9.52 3.22
CA LEU A 15 -3.49 -8.71 4.00
C LEU A 15 -4.39 -7.86 3.11
N LEU A 16 -3.82 -7.15 2.12
CA LEU A 16 -4.58 -6.25 1.24
C LEU A 16 -5.44 -7.00 0.21
N SER A 17 -5.17 -8.30 0.01
CA SER A 17 -5.99 -9.20 -0.80
C SER A 17 -7.08 -9.91 0.00
N ASP A 18 -7.10 -9.78 1.33
CA ASP A 18 -8.11 -10.40 2.20
C ASP A 18 -9.45 -9.65 2.10
N PRO A 19 -10.56 -10.32 1.70
CA PRO A 19 -11.88 -9.70 1.63
C PRO A 19 -12.37 -9.13 2.97
N GLN A 20 -11.99 -9.74 4.09
CA GLN A 20 -12.38 -9.24 5.43
C GLN A 20 -11.71 -7.90 5.75
N PHE A 21 -10.48 -7.72 5.26
CA PHE A 21 -9.76 -6.46 5.38
C PHE A 21 -10.35 -5.40 4.44
N GLN A 22 -10.63 -5.76 3.20
CA GLN A 22 -11.24 -4.86 2.21
C GLN A 22 -12.65 -4.39 2.62
N ALA A 23 -13.37 -5.17 3.42
CA ALA A 23 -14.67 -4.77 3.98
C ALA A 23 -14.56 -3.71 5.09
N GLN A 24 -13.37 -3.46 5.64
CA GLN A 24 -13.18 -2.42 6.66
C GLN A 24 -13.30 -1.02 6.05
N PRO A 25 -13.75 -0.02 6.81
CA PRO A 25 -13.78 1.37 6.34
C PRO A 25 -12.39 1.84 5.92
N PHE A 26 -12.28 2.40 4.70
CA PHE A 26 -11.00 2.85 4.14
C PHE A 26 -10.26 3.81 5.07
N ALA A 27 -10.94 4.79 5.68
CA ALA A 27 -10.33 5.74 6.60
C ALA A 27 -9.62 5.07 7.80
N ALA A 28 -10.07 3.89 8.23
CA ALA A 28 -9.44 3.13 9.32
C ALA A 28 -8.22 2.32 8.87
N THR A 29 -8.12 2.02 7.58
CA THR A 29 -7.10 1.13 6.99
C THR A 29 -6.14 1.84 6.03
N ALA A 30 -6.38 3.09 5.64
CA ALA A 30 -5.60 3.83 4.64
C ALA A 30 -4.11 3.92 4.96
N TRP A 31 -3.74 4.02 6.24
CA TRP A 31 -2.34 4.02 6.68
C TRP A 31 -1.62 2.70 6.37
N ILE A 32 -2.34 1.56 6.32
CA ILE A 32 -1.79 0.24 5.98
C ILE A 32 -1.43 0.20 4.50
N TYR A 33 -2.30 0.72 3.63
CA TYR A 33 -2.00 0.83 2.20
C TYR A 33 -0.74 1.68 1.97
N ARG A 34 -0.59 2.80 2.68
CA ARG A 34 0.62 3.64 2.58
C ARG A 34 1.88 2.89 3.01
N LEU A 35 1.82 2.12 4.11
CA LEU A 35 2.96 1.29 4.55
C LEU A 35 3.29 0.17 3.55
N ALA A 36 2.27 -0.44 2.96
CA ALA A 36 2.41 -1.44 1.93
C ALA A 36 3.12 -0.86 0.69
N ILE A 37 2.74 0.33 0.25
CA ILE A 37 3.39 1.05 -0.85
C ILE A 37 4.88 1.29 -0.55
N VAL A 38 5.23 1.72 0.67
CA VAL A 38 6.64 1.85 1.07
C VAL A 38 7.37 0.50 1.00
N ALA A 39 6.73 -0.59 1.43
CA ALA A 39 7.32 -1.93 1.37
C ALA A 39 7.51 -2.40 -0.08
N ALA A 40 6.54 -2.18 -0.96
CA ALA A 40 6.61 -2.51 -2.38
C ALA A 40 7.74 -1.76 -3.09
N LEU A 41 7.87 -0.45 -2.85
CA LEU A 41 8.95 0.36 -3.42
C LEU A 41 10.34 -0.14 -2.98
N ARG A 42 10.48 -0.56 -1.71
CA ARG A 42 11.73 -1.16 -1.21
C ARG A 42 12.02 -2.55 -1.78
N ALA A 43 10.98 -3.29 -2.16
CA ALA A 43 11.07 -4.57 -2.84
C ALA A 43 11.24 -4.41 -4.37
N GLU A 44 11.40 -3.17 -4.86
CA GLU A 44 11.52 -2.83 -6.29
C GLU A 44 10.25 -3.20 -7.11
N ASP A 45 9.10 -3.40 -6.43
CA ASP A 45 7.82 -3.71 -7.05
C ASP A 45 6.96 -2.45 -7.19
N GLU A 46 7.38 -1.56 -8.08
CA GLU A 46 6.67 -0.31 -8.33
C GLU A 46 5.28 -0.54 -8.95
N ALA A 47 5.10 -1.64 -9.70
CA ALA A 47 3.82 -1.99 -10.29
C ALA A 47 2.77 -2.23 -9.21
N GLN A 48 3.09 -3.03 -8.18
CA GLN A 48 2.18 -3.25 -7.07
C GLN A 48 1.93 -1.97 -6.25
N ALA A 49 2.96 -1.15 -6.05
CA ALA A 49 2.82 0.13 -5.36
C ALA A 49 1.80 1.05 -6.06
N ARG A 50 1.84 1.13 -7.39
CA ARG A 50 0.88 1.91 -8.19
C ARG A 50 -0.53 1.36 -8.08
N LEU A 51 -0.72 0.04 -8.15
CA LEU A 51 -2.03 -0.58 -7.98
C LEU A 51 -2.67 -0.26 -6.62
N TRP A 52 -1.88 -0.27 -5.55
CA TRP A 52 -2.38 0.13 -4.23
C TRP A 52 -2.69 1.62 -4.12
N LEU A 53 -1.91 2.48 -4.77
CA LEU A 53 -2.24 3.91 -4.85
C LEU A 53 -3.56 4.14 -5.60
N GLU A 54 -3.76 3.46 -6.73
CA GLU A 54 -5.01 3.54 -7.50
C GLU A 54 -6.21 3.10 -6.65
N ALA A 55 -6.07 2.02 -5.86
CA ALA A 55 -7.09 1.59 -4.92
C ALA A 55 -7.39 2.66 -3.86
N MET A 56 -6.35 3.30 -3.29
CA MET A 56 -6.53 4.41 -2.34
C MET A 56 -7.23 5.61 -2.98
N GLN A 57 -6.91 5.96 -4.23
CA GLN A 57 -7.53 7.07 -4.96
C GLN A 57 -8.99 6.80 -5.30
N GLN A 58 -9.33 5.57 -5.67
CA GLN A 58 -10.71 5.15 -5.90
C GLN A 58 -11.55 5.17 -4.62
N ALA A 59 -10.94 4.84 -3.48
CA ALA A 59 -11.62 4.86 -2.19
C ALA A 59 -11.81 6.29 -1.66
N ASP A 60 -10.74 7.08 -1.57
CA ASP A 60 -10.78 8.50 -1.22
C ASP A 60 -9.46 9.19 -1.62
N ALA A 61 -9.49 9.90 -2.75
CA ALA A 61 -8.35 10.66 -3.26
C ALA A 61 -7.96 11.86 -2.38
N GLN A 62 -8.86 12.38 -1.55
CA GLN A 62 -8.59 13.53 -0.68
C GLN A 62 -8.08 13.10 0.70
N HIS A 63 -8.07 11.80 0.99
CA HIS A 63 -7.57 11.30 2.26
C HIS A 63 -6.08 11.62 2.45
N PRO A 64 -5.64 12.07 3.64
CA PRO A 64 -4.25 12.44 3.89
C PRO A 64 -3.24 11.33 3.58
N ASP A 65 -3.57 10.06 3.87
CA ASP A 65 -2.68 8.94 3.52
C ASP A 65 -2.60 8.69 2.00
N THR A 66 -3.67 8.94 1.24
CA THR A 66 -3.67 8.81 -0.22
C THR A 66 -2.77 9.86 -0.86
N GLN A 67 -2.85 11.10 -0.39
CA GLN A 67 -1.99 12.18 -0.86
C GLN A 67 -0.51 11.92 -0.52
N GLN A 68 -0.23 11.40 0.68
CA GLN A 68 1.12 11.00 1.05
C GLN A 68 1.64 9.82 0.20
N ALA A 69 0.80 8.81 -0.06
CA ALA A 69 1.15 7.69 -0.92
C ALA A 69 1.46 8.14 -2.36
N GLN A 70 0.69 9.08 -2.89
CA GLN A 70 0.95 9.69 -4.19
C GLN A 70 2.30 10.42 -4.23
N ALA A 71 2.62 11.16 -3.17
CA ALA A 71 3.90 11.84 -3.06
C ALA A 71 5.09 10.87 -3.01
N LEU A 72 4.94 9.69 -2.38
CA LEU A 72 5.99 8.66 -2.35
C LEU A 72 6.33 8.16 -3.76
N LEU A 73 5.31 7.88 -4.57
CA LEU A 73 5.47 7.39 -5.95
C LEU A 73 5.91 8.47 -6.95
N SER A 74 5.70 9.76 -6.62
CA SER A 74 6.18 10.87 -7.46
C SER A 74 7.64 11.25 -7.20
N GLN A 75 8.26 10.69 -6.15
CA GLN A 75 9.64 10.97 -5.73
C GLN A 75 10.63 9.85 -6.08
N GLY A 76 10.15 8.69 -6.54
CA GLY A 76 10.99 7.60 -7.08
C GLY A 76 11.19 7.75 -8.57
#